data_AF-A0A2E6LC14-F1
#
_entry.id   AF-A0A2E6LC14-F1
#
_cell.length_a   1.000
_cell.length_b   1.000
_cell.length_c   1.000
_cell.angle_alpha   90.00
_cell.angle_beta   90.00
_cell.angle_gamma   90.00
#
_symmetry.space_group_name_H-M   'P 1'
#
loop_
_entity.id
_entity.type
_entity.pdbx_description
1 polymer ?
#
loop_
_entity_poly.entity_id
_entity_poly.type
_entity_poly.pdbx_seq_one_letter_code
_entity_poly.pdbx_strand_id
1 'polypeptide(L)'
;MRTLRTWRNETKTTLAELAARVGVGKGFVSEVERGLKRPSAEVARKIESATNGAVTAAELLGVSVRAGFSEATKRFARSDDPALLQEAASYGLDAEEIARSAVERAVKTERMKRFSEENREAIESWNALVEREGLWSDGYRAF
;
A
#
# COMPACT_ATOMS: atom_id res chain seq x y z
N MET A 1 3.81 -17.11 -16.17
CA MET A 1 2.61 -17.24 -15.32
C MET A 1 2.39 -18.73 -15.11
N ARG A 2 2.52 -19.24 -13.87
CA ARG A 2 2.40 -20.68 -13.59
C ARG A 2 0.94 -20.96 -13.27
N THR A 3 0.26 -21.76 -14.11
CA THR A 3 -1.16 -22.09 -13.86
C THR A 3 -1.25 -23.23 -12.83
N LEU A 4 -2.37 -23.30 -12.10
CA LEU A 4 -2.63 -24.39 -11.14
C LEU A 4 -2.52 -25.77 -11.79
N ARG A 5 -2.93 -25.87 -13.06
CA ARG A 5 -2.76 -27.07 -13.90
C ARG A 5 -1.30 -27.43 -14.15
N THR A 6 -0.46 -26.44 -14.49
CA THR A 6 0.97 -26.65 -14.72
C THR A 6 1.65 -27.16 -13.45
N TRP A 7 1.36 -26.52 -12.30
CA TRP A 7 1.89 -26.95 -11.00
C TRP A 7 1.50 -28.39 -10.65
N ARG A 8 0.21 -28.77 -10.82
CA ARG A 8 -0.23 -30.14 -10.53
C ARG A 8 0.46 -31.19 -11.40
N ASN A 9 0.69 -30.89 -12.68
CA ASN A 9 1.37 -31.81 -13.59
C ASN A 9 2.84 -32.01 -13.18
N GLU A 10 3.52 -30.95 -12.75
CA GLU A 10 4.91 -30.98 -12.30
C GLU A 10 5.06 -31.73 -10.96
N THR A 11 4.12 -31.54 -10.04
CA THR A 11 4.12 -32.20 -8.73
C THR A 11 3.42 -33.57 -8.73
N LYS A 12 2.97 -34.05 -9.89
CA LYS A 12 2.16 -35.28 -10.06
C LYS A 12 0.99 -35.39 -9.08
N THR A 13 0.42 -34.25 -8.67
CA THR A 13 -0.70 -34.20 -7.72
C THR A 13 -2.02 -34.28 -8.47
N THR A 14 -2.89 -35.20 -8.06
CA THR A 14 -4.22 -35.35 -8.65
C THR A 14 -5.17 -34.24 -8.18
N LEU A 15 -6.22 -33.97 -8.97
CA LEU A 15 -7.27 -33.03 -8.56
C LEU A 15 -7.95 -33.44 -7.24
N ALA A 16 -8.09 -34.74 -7.00
CA ALA A 16 -8.72 -35.27 -5.79
C ALA A 16 -7.85 -35.01 -4.55
N GLU A 17 -6.54 -35.21 -4.67
CA GLU A 17 -5.59 -34.96 -3.57
C GLU A 17 -5.48 -33.47 -3.24
N LEU A 18 -5.43 -32.60 -4.26
CA LEU A 18 -5.43 -31.15 -4.02
C LEU A 18 -6.75 -30.69 -3.39
N ALA A 19 -7.87 -31.21 -3.87
CA ALA A 19 -9.20 -30.92 -3.34
C ALA A 19 -9.33 -31.35 -1.87
N ALA A 20 -8.87 -32.57 -1.54
CA ALA A 20 -8.84 -33.07 -0.17
C ALA A 20 -7.94 -32.23 0.75
N ARG A 21 -6.75 -31.82 0.26
CA ARG A 21 -5.80 -31.00 1.01
C ARG A 21 -6.33 -29.60 1.32
N VAL A 22 -7.09 -29.02 0.40
CA VAL A 22 -7.69 -27.67 0.53
C VAL A 22 -9.06 -27.72 1.23
N GLY A 23 -9.67 -28.90 1.34
CA GLY A 23 -11.01 -29.09 1.92
C GLY A 23 -12.15 -28.62 1.00
N VAL A 24 -11.98 -28.75 -0.32
CA VAL A 24 -12.97 -28.37 -1.33
C VAL A 24 -13.32 -29.55 -2.23
N GLY A 25 -14.42 -29.46 -2.98
CA GLY A 25 -14.79 -30.51 -3.93
C GLY A 25 -13.86 -30.58 -5.15
N LYS A 26 -13.60 -31.80 -5.66
CA LYS A 26 -12.83 -32.04 -6.91
C LYS A 26 -13.38 -31.22 -8.10
N GLY A 27 -14.71 -31.15 -8.23
CA GLY A 27 -15.37 -30.37 -9.27
C GLY A 27 -15.02 -28.89 -9.20
N PHE A 28 -15.01 -28.33 -7.99
CA PHE A 28 -14.67 -26.94 -7.74
C PHE A 28 -13.23 -26.61 -8.14
N VAL A 29 -12.25 -27.45 -7.75
CA VAL A 29 -10.84 -27.25 -8.17
C VAL A 29 -10.72 -27.29 -9.69
N SER A 30 -11.45 -28.19 -10.35
CA SER A 30 -11.45 -28.27 -11.81
C SER A 30 -12.07 -27.05 -12.50
N GLU A 31 -13.14 -26.47 -11.93
CA GLU A 31 -13.75 -25.23 -12.43
C GLU A 31 -12.81 -24.03 -12.26
N VAL A 32 -12.08 -23.98 -11.13
CA VAL A 32 -11.06 -22.95 -10.86
C VAL A 32 -9.91 -23.06 -11.85
N GLU A 33 -9.40 -24.27 -12.14
CA GLU A 33 -8.35 -24.48 -13.14
C GLU A 33 -8.75 -24.04 -14.55
N ARG A 34 -10.03 -24.23 -14.91
CA ARG A 34 -10.60 -23.82 -16.19
C ARG A 34 -10.95 -22.34 -16.26
N GLY A 35 -10.79 -21.60 -15.16
CA GLY A 35 -11.16 -20.18 -15.05
C GLY A 35 -12.67 -19.93 -15.07
N LEU A 36 -13.49 -20.97 -14.94
CA LEU A 36 -14.95 -20.88 -14.99
C LEU A 36 -15.54 -20.38 -13.67
N LYS A 37 -14.81 -20.58 -12.56
CA LYS A 37 -15.27 -20.21 -11.22
C LYS A 37 -14.16 -19.52 -10.46
N ARG A 38 -14.49 -18.35 -9.90
CA ARG A 38 -13.58 -17.60 -9.03
C ARG A 38 -13.67 -18.19 -7.62
N PRO A 39 -12.56 -18.66 -7.03
CA PRO A 39 -12.58 -19.14 -5.66
C PRO A 39 -12.83 -17.98 -4.69
N SER A 40 -13.37 -18.27 -3.50
CA SER A 40 -13.40 -17.27 -2.43
C SER A 40 -11.97 -16.93 -2.00
N ALA A 41 -11.76 -15.75 -1.41
CA ALA A 41 -10.44 -15.33 -0.93
C ALA A 41 -9.86 -16.33 0.09
N GLU A 42 -10.71 -16.95 0.91
CA GLU A 42 -10.30 -17.98 1.86
C GLU A 42 -9.78 -19.24 1.15
N VAL A 43 -10.50 -19.74 0.15
CA VAL A 43 -10.10 -20.93 -0.62
C VAL A 43 -8.85 -20.64 -1.45
N ALA A 44 -8.73 -19.44 -2.03
CA ALA A 44 -7.53 -19.02 -2.74
C ALA A 44 -6.29 -19.05 -1.84
N ARG A 45 -6.39 -18.55 -0.60
CA ARG A 45 -5.31 -18.66 0.40
C ARG A 45 -4.98 -20.10 0.77
N LYS A 46 -5.99 -20.96 0.95
CA LYS A 46 -5.79 -22.38 1.24
C LYS A 46 -5.05 -23.10 0.09
N ILE A 47 -5.37 -22.77 -1.17
CA ILE A 47 -4.66 -23.29 -2.35
C ILE A 47 -3.21 -22.78 -2.39
N GLU A 48 -2.99 -21.50 -2.09
CA GLU A 48 -1.65 -20.92 -2.02
C GLU A 48 -0.77 -21.61 -0.97
N SER A 49 -1.29 -21.81 0.24
CA SER A 49 -0.59 -22.57 1.29
C SER A 49 -0.33 -24.02 0.88
N ALA A 50 -1.31 -24.69 0.26
CA ALA A 50 -1.19 -26.08 -0.19
C ALA A 50 -0.18 -26.26 -1.34
N THR A 51 0.07 -25.19 -2.11
CA THR A 51 1.04 -25.15 -3.21
C THR A 51 2.37 -24.51 -2.83
N ASN A 52 2.55 -24.14 -1.56
CA ASN A 52 3.75 -23.46 -1.03
C ASN A 52 4.11 -22.19 -1.81
N GLY A 53 3.11 -21.39 -2.17
CA GLY A 53 3.29 -20.13 -2.90
C GLY A 53 3.62 -20.28 -4.39
N ALA A 54 3.65 -21.50 -4.92
CA ALA A 54 3.87 -21.73 -6.36
C ALA A 54 2.70 -21.28 -7.24
N VAL A 55 1.50 -21.18 -6.64
CA VAL A 55 0.30 -20.57 -7.24
C VAL A 55 -0.26 -19.61 -6.20
N THR A 56 -0.20 -18.32 -6.49
CA THR A 56 -0.60 -17.29 -5.51
C THR A 56 -2.12 -17.11 -5.47
N ALA A 57 -2.67 -16.73 -4.31
CA ALA A 57 -4.10 -16.39 -4.22
C ALA A 57 -4.46 -15.23 -5.16
N ALA A 58 -3.53 -14.29 -5.35
CA ALA A 58 -3.67 -13.17 -6.28
C ALA A 58 -3.87 -13.64 -7.72
N GLU A 59 -3.08 -14.61 -8.20
CA GLU A 59 -3.22 -15.19 -9.54
C GLU A 59 -4.55 -15.92 -9.70
N LEU A 60 -4.98 -16.70 -8.71
CA LEU A 60 -6.26 -17.43 -8.74
C LEU A 60 -7.48 -16.51 -8.75
N LEU A 61 -7.36 -15.36 -8.09
CA LEU A 61 -8.41 -14.34 -8.05
C LEU A 61 -8.36 -13.42 -9.27
N GLY A 62 -7.37 -13.56 -10.16
CA GLY A 62 -7.16 -12.67 -11.30
C GLY A 62 -6.72 -11.27 -10.89
N VAL A 63 -6.23 -11.11 -9.65
CA VAL A 63 -5.67 -9.86 -9.13
C VAL A 63 -4.19 -9.85 -9.51
N SER A 64 -3.90 -9.34 -10.71
CA SER A 64 -2.51 -9.21 -11.15
C SER A 64 -1.74 -8.24 -10.26
N VAL A 65 -0.49 -8.56 -9.92
CA VAL A 65 0.45 -7.64 -9.23
C VAL A 65 0.71 -6.35 -10.06
N ARG A 66 0.32 -6.31 -11.33
CA ARG A 66 0.35 -5.10 -12.17
C ARG A 66 -0.78 -4.11 -11.87
N ALA A 67 -1.84 -4.56 -11.18
CA ALA A 67 -2.92 -3.72 -10.68
C ALA A 67 -2.91 -3.80 -9.16
N GLY A 68 -2.04 -3.00 -8.54
CA GLY A 68 -1.84 -3.04 -7.09
C GLY A 68 -3.15 -2.83 -6.33
N PHE A 69 -3.43 -3.71 -5.38
CA PHE A 69 -4.38 -3.47 -4.31
C PHE A 69 -3.59 -3.47 -3.01
N SER A 70 -3.55 -2.31 -2.36
CA SER A 70 -3.09 -2.09 -1.00
C SER A 70 -4.11 -1.14 -0.38
N GLU A 71 -4.61 -1.45 0.81
CA GLU A 71 -5.46 -0.55 1.61
C GLU A 71 -4.76 0.79 1.90
N ALA A 72 -3.43 0.85 1.75
CA ALA A 72 -2.62 2.07 1.84
C ALA A 72 -2.33 2.72 0.48
N THR A 73 -3.02 2.34 -0.59
CA THR A 73 -2.89 2.96 -1.91
C THR A 73 -4.27 3.17 -2.51
N LYS A 74 -4.95 4.23 -2.06
CA LYS A 74 -5.70 5.04 -3.02
C LYS A 74 -4.66 5.54 -4.02
N ARG A 75 -4.55 4.88 -5.18
CA ARG A 75 -4.06 5.59 -6.37
C ARG A 75 -5.01 6.78 -6.47
N PHE A 76 -4.50 8.00 -6.29
CA PHE A 76 -5.11 9.13 -6.94
C PHE A 76 -5.11 8.74 -8.42
N ALA A 77 -6.24 8.24 -8.91
CA ALA A 77 -6.48 8.29 -10.33
C ALA A 77 -6.26 9.76 -10.66
N ARG A 78 -5.26 10.05 -11.49
CA ARG A 78 -5.12 11.35 -12.10
C ARG A 78 -6.43 11.54 -12.85
N SER A 79 -7.41 12.16 -12.22
CA SER A 79 -8.60 12.63 -12.90
C SER A 79 -8.10 13.81 -13.69
N ASP A 80 -7.47 13.52 -14.82
CA ASP A 80 -7.23 14.50 -15.86
C ASP A 80 -8.60 14.79 -16.45
N ASP A 81 -9.44 15.51 -15.71
CA ASP A 81 -10.62 16.12 -16.29
C ASP A 81 -10.09 17.23 -17.21
N PRO A 82 -10.13 17.02 -18.53
CA PRO A 82 -9.52 17.96 -19.45
C PRO A 82 -10.25 19.32 -19.41
N ALA A 83 -11.53 19.35 -19.02
CA ALA A 83 -12.28 20.59 -18.89
C ALA A 83 -11.78 21.42 -17.71
N LEU A 84 -11.50 20.79 -16.57
CA LEU A 84 -10.99 21.49 -15.39
C LEU A 84 -9.56 22.01 -15.60
N LEU A 85 -8.71 21.24 -16.29
CA LEU A 85 -7.35 21.69 -16.64
C LEU A 85 -7.39 22.86 -17.63
N GLN A 86 -8.31 22.83 -18.59
CA GLN A 86 -8.52 23.93 -19.53
C GLN A 86 -9.06 25.18 -18.82
N GLU A 87 -9.98 25.02 -17.88
CA GLU A 87 -10.49 26.10 -17.05
C GLU A 87 -9.37 26.70 -16.17
N ALA A 88 -8.56 25.88 -15.51
CA ALA A 88 -7.40 26.32 -14.75
C ALA A 88 -6.41 27.13 -15.61
N ALA A 89 -6.13 26.66 -16.83
CA ALA A 89 -5.29 27.38 -17.78
C ALA A 89 -5.89 28.73 -18.19
N SER A 90 -7.23 28.83 -18.30
CA SER A 90 -7.89 30.11 -18.59
C SER A 90 -7.69 31.15 -17.49
N TYR A 91 -7.51 30.71 -16.25
CA TYR A 91 -7.19 31.56 -15.10
C TYR A 91 -5.68 31.75 -14.88
N GLY A 92 -4.82 31.20 -15.74
CA GLY A 92 -3.36 31.26 -15.60
C GLY A 92 -2.81 30.38 -14.48
N LEU A 93 -3.55 29.36 -14.04
CA LEU A 93 -3.12 28.42 -13.01
C LEU A 93 -2.34 27.27 -13.63
N ASP A 94 -1.09 27.06 -13.19
CA ASP A 94 -0.29 25.90 -13.56
C ASP A 94 -0.61 24.73 -12.61
N ALA A 95 -1.39 23.77 -13.11
CA ALA A 95 -1.81 22.60 -12.35
C ALA A 95 -0.63 21.73 -11.90
N GLU A 96 0.47 21.69 -12.65
CA GLU A 96 1.64 20.89 -12.31
C GLU A 96 2.44 21.54 -11.18
N GLU A 97 2.62 22.85 -11.22
CA GLU A 97 3.22 23.62 -10.14
C GLU A 97 2.39 23.50 -8.85
N ILE A 98 1.07 23.66 -8.95
CA ILE A 98 0.16 23.54 -7.81
C ILE A 98 0.25 22.14 -7.17
N ALA A 99 0.27 21.09 -7.99
CA ALA A 99 0.43 19.71 -7.50
C ALA A 99 1.77 19.52 -6.80
N ARG A 100 2.86 20.03 -7.38
CA ARG A 100 4.21 19.97 -6.80
C ARG A 100 4.26 20.66 -5.43
N SER A 101 3.76 21.90 -5.33
CA SER A 101 3.73 22.66 -4.07
C SER A 101 2.81 22.03 -3.02
N ALA A 102 1.74 21.34 -3.42
CA ALA A 102 0.89 20.61 -2.49
C ALA A 102 1.61 19.42 -1.86
N VAL A 103 2.32 18.62 -2.67
CA VAL A 103 3.12 17.48 -2.20
C VAL A 103 4.26 17.95 -1.29
N GLU A 104 4.98 19.00 -1.69
CA GLU A 104 6.08 19.56 -0.89
C GLU A 104 5.61 20.01 0.49
N ARG A 105 4.51 20.76 0.56
CA ARG A 105 3.93 21.20 1.84
C ARG A 105 3.53 20.01 2.71
N ALA A 106 2.86 19.01 2.14
CA ALA A 106 2.46 17.82 2.88
C ALA A 106 3.66 17.06 3.47
N VAL A 107 4.73 16.88 2.68
CA VAL A 107 5.97 16.24 3.14
C VAL A 107 6.66 17.06 4.22
N LYS A 108 6.72 18.39 4.05
CA LYS A 108 7.34 19.29 5.04
C LYS A 108 6.60 19.24 6.37
N THR A 109 5.27 19.26 6.36
CA THR A 109 4.46 19.12 7.57
C THR A 109 4.72 17.79 8.27
N GLU A 110 4.81 16.69 7.52
CA GLU A 110 5.04 15.36 8.12
C GLU A 110 6.46 15.23 8.68
N ARG A 111 7.47 15.76 7.97
CA ARG A 111 8.85 15.83 8.48
C ARG A 111 8.94 16.67 9.74
N MET A 112 8.24 17.80 9.79
CA MET A 112 8.20 18.66 10.98
C MET A 112 7.59 17.92 12.19
N LYS A 113 6.50 17.18 11.98
CA LYS A 113 5.88 16.35 13.03
C LYS A 113 6.87 15.30 13.55
N ARG A 114 7.45 14.49 12.67
CA ARG A 114 8.42 13.46 13.08
C ARG A 114 9.64 14.04 13.78
N PHE A 115 10.17 15.15 13.26
CA PHE A 115 11.28 15.86 13.90
C PHE A 115 10.92 16.36 15.30
N SER A 116 9.70 16.89 15.48
CA SER A 116 9.20 17.33 16.78
C SER A 116 8.96 16.16 17.75
N GLU A 117 8.60 14.97 17.26
CA GLU A 117 8.38 13.79 18.08
C GLU A 117 9.70 13.16 18.53
N GLU A 118 10.68 13.08 17.64
CA GLU A 118 12.02 12.56 17.92
C GLU A 118 12.84 13.50 18.80
N ASN A 119 12.72 14.82 18.61
CA ASN A 119 13.42 15.80 19.44
C ASN A 119 12.60 16.25 20.66
N ARG A 120 11.45 15.62 20.95
CA ARG A 120 10.61 16.03 22.08
C ARG A 120 11.38 15.96 23.40
N GLU A 121 12.09 14.86 23.65
CA GLU A 121 12.89 14.68 24.87
C GLU A 121 14.07 15.67 24.93
N ALA A 122 14.67 16.01 23.80
CA ALA A 122 15.72 17.02 23.70
C ALA A 122 15.18 18.45 23.93
N ILE A 123 13.98 18.74 23.44
CA ILE A 123 13.30 20.02 23.63
C ILE A 123 12.81 20.16 25.07
N GLU A 124 12.23 19.11 25.65
CA GLU A 124 11.74 19.09 27.03
C GLU A 124 12.89 19.19 28.03
N SER A 125 13.99 18.46 27.82
CA SER A 125 15.19 18.59 28.66
C SER A 125 15.83 19.98 28.54
N TRP A 126 15.85 20.56 27.34
CA TRP A 126 16.32 21.93 27.12
C TRP A 126 15.40 22.96 27.81
N ASN A 127 14.08 22.83 27.68
CA ASN A 127 13.12 23.70 28.34
C ASN A 127 13.21 23.61 29.87
N ALA A 128 13.35 22.39 30.42
CA ALA A 128 13.54 22.18 31.85
C ALA A 128 14.87 22.77 32.37
N LEU A 129 15.92 22.76 31.53
CA LEU A 129 17.19 23.42 31.84
C LEU A 129 17.04 24.94 31.84
N VAL A 130 16.36 25.52 30.84
CA VAL A 130 16.07 26.96 30.75
C VAL A 130 15.15 27.43 31.89
N GLU A 131 14.18 26.62 32.31
CA GLU A 131 13.29 26.95 33.44
C GLU A 131 14.04 26.92 34.79
N ARG A 132 15.02 26.03 34.93
CA ARG A 132 15.86 25.95 36.13
C ARG A 132 16.95 27.02 36.18
N GLU A 133 17.60 27.31 35.05
CA GLU A 133 18.83 28.11 35.00
C GLU A 133 18.65 29.49 34.36
N GLY A 134 17.45 29.77 33.83
CA GLY A 134 17.19 30.95 33.02
C GLY A 134 17.74 30.80 31.60
N LEU A 135 17.40 31.74 30.70
CA LEU A 135 18.03 31.75 29.38
C LEU A 135 19.41 32.41 29.53
N TRP A 136 20.46 31.81 28.96
CA TRP A 136 21.84 32.35 29.06
C TRP A 136 21.96 33.83 28.64
N SER A 137 21.07 34.31 27.77
CA SER A 137 21.01 35.72 27.32
C SER A 137 20.28 36.67 28.29
N ASP A 138 19.68 36.20 29.38
CA ASP A 138 18.83 37.03 30.26
C ASP A 138 19.61 38.18 30.92
N GLY A 139 20.92 38.02 31.12
CA GLY A 139 21.80 39.10 31.59
C GLY A 139 22.24 40.10 30.51
N TYR A 140 21.93 39.86 29.24
CA TYR A 140 22.36 40.68 28.09
C TYR A 140 21.20 41.31 27.31
N ARG A 141 19.94 41.07 27.72
CA ARG A 141 18.78 41.76 27.13
C ARG A 141 18.74 43.21 27.62
N ALA A 142 19.29 44.13 26.82
CA ALA A 142 18.98 45.55 26.96
C ALA A 142 17.52 45.76 26.51
N PHE A 143 16.73 46.42 27.37
CA PHE A 143 15.36 46.87 27.06
C PHE A 143 15.40 47.96 25.99
#